data_AF-A0A8H9QJP9-F1
#
_entry.id   AF-A0A8H9QJP9-F1
#
_cell.length_a   1.000
_cell.length_b   1.000
_cell.length_c   1.000
_cell.angle_alpha   90.00
_cell.angle_beta   90.00
_cell.angle_gamma   90.00
#
_symmetry.space_group_name_H-M   'P 1'
#
loop_
_entity.id
_entity.type
_entity.pdbx_description
1 polymer ?
#
loop_
_entity_poly.entity_id
_entity_poly.type
_entity_poly.pdbx_seq_one_letter_code
_entity_poly.pdbx_strand_id
1 'polypeptide(L)'
;MARRQILSLSERESLLALPDDEFTLTRMAYFSEHDLALISAHRKPASRFGFAVLLCYLKNVGFAPDKKIPPSDMLLKHIASRLKLTGDLWPAYLSGRETTRREHLTELYRYLGVKSFTGKIQQDCITHLLPMATRTDKGILLAEELLVWLRKNNVIIPAIDVVERTCAEAMAGGDEIVFQTLNAPLTPAHRDALDRLLESSDNKSSRLTWLLQPPGKINGKNVLQHLDRLSSIELLALPEGIDRTIHQNWLLKLAREGRKMSSRDLTRFSAARRHAILVCVLEEARATLTDEVIELHERMLNSLFSKAKRTQAERLQQTGKLIQSKLRQYIDIGQALFEARDSGGDPWLAIENILPWPEFVASLEETRHLARKNNFDPLHIITEKYSTLRKYAPRMLSALQLRKVRISRSCLPKLTR
;
A
#
# COMPACT_ATOMS: atom_id res chain seq x y z
N MET A 1 14.16 17.52 -22.97
CA MET A 1 13.27 17.15 -21.84
C MET A 1 13.87 17.71 -20.57
N ALA A 2 13.09 18.42 -19.75
CA ALA A 2 13.57 18.93 -18.46
C ALA A 2 14.09 17.75 -17.62
N ARG A 3 15.32 17.88 -17.09
CA ARG A 3 15.94 16.83 -16.26
C ARG A 3 15.03 16.59 -15.06
N ARG A 4 14.47 15.39 -14.96
CA ARG A 4 13.68 14.96 -13.80
C ARG A 4 14.64 14.92 -12.61
N GLN A 5 14.48 15.84 -11.66
CA GLN A 5 15.15 15.73 -10.37
C GLN A 5 14.60 14.49 -9.67
N ILE A 6 15.47 13.55 -9.33
CA ILE A 6 15.10 12.30 -8.66
C ILE A 6 15.40 12.35 -7.17
N LEU A 7 16.17 13.37 -6.73
CA LEU A 7 16.45 13.65 -5.33
C LEU A 7 15.80 14.97 -4.94
N SER A 8 15.07 14.98 -3.82
CA SER A 8 14.62 16.20 -3.18
C SER A 8 15.82 17.01 -2.64
N LEU A 9 15.59 18.27 -2.27
CA LEU A 9 16.63 19.07 -1.61
C LEU A 9 17.10 18.43 -0.29
N SER A 10 16.17 17.93 0.52
CA SER A 10 16.51 17.26 1.79
C SER A 10 17.30 15.96 1.58
N GLU A 11 17.03 15.22 0.50
CA GLU A 11 17.79 14.01 0.13
C GLU A 11 19.20 14.35 -0.37
N ARG A 12 19.38 15.47 -1.09
CA ARG A 12 20.72 15.94 -1.47
C ARG A 12 21.51 16.35 -0.23
N GLU A 13 20.88 17.08 0.68
CA GLU A 13 21.49 17.51 1.94
C GLU A 13 21.87 16.30 2.79
N SER A 14 21.01 15.27 2.90
CA SER A 14 21.33 14.08 3.68
C SER A 14 22.52 13.29 3.13
N LEU A 15 22.72 13.25 1.81
CA LEU A 15 23.89 12.60 1.19
C LEU A 15 25.20 13.35 1.44
N LEU A 16 25.11 14.66 1.68
CA LEU A 16 26.26 15.55 1.91
C LEU A 16 26.48 15.87 3.39
N ALA A 17 25.54 15.47 4.25
CA ALA A 17 25.52 15.85 5.65
C ALA A 17 26.73 15.30 6.40
N LEU A 18 27.30 16.15 7.24
CA LEU A 18 28.22 15.71 8.28
C LEU A 18 27.43 15.13 9.46
N PRO A 19 28.00 14.17 10.19
CA PRO A 19 27.46 13.78 11.48
C PRO A 19 27.47 14.97 12.44
N ASP A 20 26.39 15.13 13.22
CA ASP A 20 26.28 16.20 14.22
C ASP A 20 26.87 15.81 15.58
N ASP A 21 27.29 14.56 15.75
CA ASP A 21 27.83 14.06 17.00
C ASP A 21 29.33 14.36 17.18
N GLU A 22 29.68 14.93 18.34
CA GLU A 22 31.04 15.35 18.67
C GLU A 22 32.06 14.20 18.58
N PHE A 23 31.66 12.99 18.96
CA PHE A 23 32.53 11.82 18.93
C PHE A 23 32.93 11.45 17.49
N THR A 24 31.97 11.40 16.57
CA THR A 24 32.25 11.11 15.16
C THR A 24 33.02 12.25 14.52
N LEU A 25 32.70 13.52 14.79
CA LEU A 25 33.49 14.66 14.30
C LEU A 25 34.94 14.61 14.79
N THR A 26 35.16 14.22 16.05
CA THR A 26 36.50 14.02 16.61
C THR A 26 37.24 12.90 15.88
N ARG A 27 36.57 11.78 15.59
CA ARG A 27 37.13 10.66 14.82
C ARG A 27 37.44 11.06 13.38
N MET A 28 36.57 11.86 12.75
CA MET A 28 36.78 12.38 11.40
C MET A 28 38.01 13.29 11.31
N ALA A 29 38.25 14.09 12.36
CA ALA A 29 39.42 14.97 12.49
C ALA A 29 40.71 14.24 12.92
N TYR A 30 40.73 12.91 12.90
CA TYR A 30 41.95 12.13 13.15
C TYR A 30 42.84 12.10 11.90
N PHE A 31 44.10 12.48 12.06
CA PHE A 31 45.13 12.46 11.03
C PHE A 31 46.24 11.50 11.45
N SER A 32 46.60 10.56 10.57
CA SER A 32 47.76 9.70 10.78
C SER A 32 49.07 10.51 10.68
N GLU A 33 50.19 9.91 11.07
CA GLU A 33 51.51 10.55 10.91
C GLU A 33 51.80 10.92 9.45
N HIS A 34 51.38 10.08 8.51
CA HIS A 34 51.52 10.33 7.08
C HIS A 34 50.66 11.52 6.62
N ASP A 35 49.42 11.61 7.14
CA ASP A 35 48.54 12.74 6.86
C ASP A 35 49.15 14.05 7.39
N LEU A 36 49.68 14.03 8.62
CA LEU A 36 50.29 15.20 9.25
C LEU A 36 51.55 15.64 8.50
N ALA A 37 52.38 14.71 8.05
CA ALA A 37 53.54 15.01 7.21
C ALA A 37 53.13 15.71 5.91
N LEU A 38 52.12 15.19 5.21
CA LEU A 38 51.58 15.79 3.99
C LEU A 38 51.02 17.20 4.25
N ILE A 39 50.21 17.37 5.30
CA ILE A 39 49.66 18.68 5.70
C ILE A 39 50.79 19.67 6.01
N SER A 40 51.84 19.23 6.71
CA SER A 40 52.95 20.09 7.16
C SER A 40 53.83 20.60 6.01
N ALA A 41 53.80 19.94 4.85
CA ALA A 41 54.57 20.35 3.67
C ALA A 41 54.13 21.73 3.11
N HIS A 42 52.90 22.17 3.40
CA HIS A 42 52.41 23.47 2.96
C HIS A 42 52.89 24.61 3.86
N ARG A 43 53.52 25.62 3.26
CA ARG A 43 54.17 26.73 4.01
C ARG A 43 53.20 27.57 4.84
N LYS A 44 52.07 28.00 4.26
CA LYS A 44 51.13 28.95 4.90
C LYS A 44 50.19 28.25 5.89
N PRO A 45 49.92 28.80 7.08
CA PRO A 45 48.95 28.24 8.04
C PRO A 45 47.56 28.00 7.43
N ALA A 46 47.03 28.95 6.66
CA ALA A 46 45.75 28.80 5.96
C ALA A 46 45.76 27.66 4.92
N SER A 47 46.87 27.44 4.22
CA SER A 47 47.02 26.32 3.28
C SER A 47 47.03 24.97 3.99
N ARG A 48 47.74 24.85 5.12
CA ARG A 48 47.76 23.63 5.95
C ARG A 48 46.37 23.32 6.48
N PHE A 49 45.69 24.33 7.03
CA PHE A 49 44.35 24.19 7.57
C PHE A 49 43.34 23.78 6.50
N GLY A 50 43.31 24.50 5.37
CA GLY A 50 42.44 24.17 4.25
C GLY A 50 42.68 22.78 3.66
N PHE A 51 43.95 22.39 3.50
CA PHE A 51 44.31 21.05 3.03
C PHE A 51 43.82 19.96 3.98
N ALA A 52 43.99 20.15 5.29
CA ALA A 52 43.51 19.22 6.31
C ALA A 52 41.98 19.09 6.32
N VAL A 53 41.25 20.20 6.17
CA VAL A 53 39.79 20.19 6.03
C VAL A 53 39.37 19.40 4.79
N LEU A 54 40.00 19.64 3.64
CA LEU A 54 39.73 18.87 2.42
C LEU A 54 40.01 17.37 2.61
N LEU A 55 41.14 17.01 3.22
CA LEU A 55 41.50 15.62 3.50
C LEU A 55 40.47 14.94 4.41
N CYS A 56 40.05 15.60 5.47
CA CYS A 56 39.03 15.12 6.41
C CYS A 56 37.70 14.83 5.68
N TYR A 57 37.25 15.76 4.86
CA TYR A 57 36.03 15.60 4.08
C TYR A 57 36.12 14.44 3.08
N LEU A 58 37.22 14.34 2.33
CA LEU A 58 37.42 13.29 1.34
C LEU A 58 37.54 11.89 1.98
N LYS A 59 38.18 11.76 3.15
CA LYS A 59 38.31 10.47 3.84
C LYS A 59 36.99 9.93 4.38
N ASN A 60 36.10 10.81 4.83
CA ASN A 60 34.91 10.42 5.58
C ASN A 60 33.63 10.49 4.72
N VAL A 61 33.38 11.67 4.14
CA VAL A 61 32.17 11.95 3.35
C VAL A 61 32.39 11.60 1.86
N GLY A 62 33.63 11.74 1.39
CA GLY A 62 34.01 11.47 -0.01
C GLY A 62 33.77 12.65 -0.96
N PHE A 63 33.06 13.70 -0.51
CA PHE A 63 32.89 14.97 -1.21
C PHE A 63 33.81 16.03 -0.63
N ALA A 64 34.33 16.93 -1.47
CA ALA A 64 34.95 18.15 -0.99
C ALA A 64 33.85 19.14 -0.51
N PRO A 65 34.08 19.92 0.57
CA PRO A 65 33.11 20.89 1.07
C PRO A 65 32.80 21.95 0.03
N ASP A 66 31.56 22.44 -0.07
CA ASP A 66 31.24 23.56 -0.97
C ASP A 66 32.05 24.81 -0.57
N LYS A 67 32.35 25.68 -1.54
CA LYS A 67 32.91 27.00 -1.26
C LYS A 67 31.89 27.94 -0.60
N LYS A 68 30.61 27.78 -0.95
CA LYS A 68 29.52 28.67 -0.49
C LYS A 68 28.99 28.29 0.89
N ILE A 69 29.12 27.02 1.26
CA ILE A 69 28.63 26.48 2.52
C ILE A 69 29.85 26.08 3.35
N PRO A 70 30.18 26.81 4.43
CA PRO A 70 31.30 26.45 5.26
C PRO A 70 31.03 25.14 6.01
N PRO A 71 32.08 24.34 6.29
CA PRO A 71 32.00 23.23 7.24
C PRO A 71 31.48 23.66 8.61
N SER A 72 30.98 22.70 9.38
CA SER A 72 30.54 22.97 10.76
C SER A 72 31.69 23.52 11.62
N ASP A 73 31.39 24.55 12.42
CA ASP A 73 32.38 25.19 13.30
C ASP A 73 33.01 24.21 14.29
N MET A 74 32.23 23.22 14.75
CA MET A 74 32.70 22.16 15.64
C MET A 74 33.84 21.36 14.98
N LEU A 75 33.65 20.92 13.74
CA LEU A 75 34.67 20.19 12.99
C LEU A 75 35.93 21.04 12.78
N LEU A 76 35.74 22.32 12.39
CA LEU A 76 36.85 23.25 12.20
C LEU A 76 37.67 23.45 13.48
N LYS A 77 37.01 23.54 14.65
CA LYS A 77 37.67 23.63 15.96
C LYS A 77 38.48 22.37 16.29
N HIS A 78 37.93 21.17 16.04
CA HIS A 78 38.67 19.93 16.27
C HIS A 78 39.92 19.84 15.38
N ILE A 79 39.80 20.17 14.09
CA ILE A 79 40.94 20.18 13.15
C ILE A 79 41.98 21.22 13.60
N ALA A 80 41.54 22.42 14.00
CA ALA A 80 42.41 23.50 14.46
C ALA A 80 43.22 23.08 15.70
N SER A 81 42.53 22.49 16.69
CA SER A 81 43.16 21.96 17.91
C SER A 81 44.21 20.90 17.57
N ARG A 82 43.90 19.96 16.67
CA ARG A 82 44.82 18.89 16.26
C ARG A 82 46.08 19.42 15.56
N LEU A 83 45.94 20.47 14.75
CA LEU A 83 47.06 21.08 14.04
C LEU A 83 47.81 22.16 14.84
N LYS A 84 47.34 22.49 16.05
CA LYS A 84 47.81 23.63 16.86
C LYS A 84 47.72 24.96 16.08
N LEU A 85 46.62 25.13 15.34
CA LEU A 85 46.29 26.32 14.55
C LEU A 85 45.01 26.98 15.07
N THR A 86 44.67 28.16 14.54
CA THR A 86 43.40 28.85 14.82
C THR A 86 42.30 28.40 13.85
N GLY A 87 41.05 28.33 14.34
CA GLY A 87 39.91 27.82 13.55
C GLY A 87 39.34 28.81 12.53
N ASP A 88 39.76 30.07 12.58
CA ASP A 88 39.36 31.17 11.70
C ASP A 88 40.12 31.19 10.36
N LEU A 89 40.96 30.18 10.10
CA LEU A 89 41.78 30.09 8.89
C LEU A 89 41.02 29.57 7.66
N TRP A 90 39.81 29.02 7.82
CA TRP A 90 39.02 28.51 6.68
C TRP A 90 38.58 29.62 5.70
N PRO A 91 38.00 30.75 6.15
CA PRO A 91 37.74 31.89 5.27
C PRO A 91 38.99 32.41 4.54
N ALA A 92 40.14 32.45 5.24
CA ALA A 92 41.41 32.89 4.64
C ALA A 92 41.95 31.90 3.59
N TYR A 93 41.65 30.60 3.74
CA TYR A 93 41.94 29.60 2.72
C TYR A 93 41.06 29.77 1.48
N LEU A 94 39.75 30.03 1.67
CA LEU A 94 38.80 30.21 0.58
C LEU A 94 39.01 31.51 -0.22
N SER A 95 39.44 32.59 0.43
CA SER A 95 39.74 33.87 -0.22
C SER A 95 41.02 33.88 -1.06
N GLY A 96 41.80 32.79 -0.99
CA GLY A 96 42.99 32.59 -1.82
C GLY A 96 42.69 32.32 -3.30
N ARG A 97 43.75 32.03 -4.07
CA ARG A 97 43.61 31.70 -5.51
C ARG A 97 42.90 30.36 -5.69
N GLU A 98 41.95 30.30 -6.62
CA GLU A 98 41.24 29.05 -6.91
C GLU A 98 42.18 27.91 -7.35
N THR A 99 43.30 28.25 -8.00
CA THR A 99 44.32 27.30 -8.45
C THR A 99 44.87 26.47 -7.29
N THR A 100 45.12 27.11 -6.14
CA THR A 100 45.64 26.44 -4.93
C THR A 100 44.69 25.35 -4.44
N ARG A 101 43.37 25.61 -4.43
CA ARG A 101 42.39 24.60 -4.02
C ARG A 101 42.33 23.42 -5.00
N ARG A 102 42.43 23.68 -6.31
CA ARG A 102 42.43 22.62 -7.34
C ARG A 102 43.70 21.76 -7.26
N GLU A 103 44.86 22.39 -7.04
CA GLU A 103 46.13 21.70 -6.82
C GLU A 103 46.08 20.81 -5.58
N HIS A 104 45.59 21.34 -4.45
CA HIS A 104 45.41 20.57 -3.22
C HIS A 104 44.49 19.36 -3.41
N LEU A 105 43.34 19.54 -4.08
CA LEU A 105 42.45 18.42 -4.39
C LEU A 105 43.12 17.36 -5.28
N THR A 106 43.90 17.79 -6.27
CA THR A 106 44.62 16.88 -7.17
C THR A 106 45.68 16.06 -6.40
N GLU A 107 46.40 16.71 -5.49
CA GLU A 107 47.36 16.07 -4.60
C GLU A 107 46.68 15.07 -3.65
N LEU A 108 45.56 15.47 -3.04
CA LEU A 108 44.77 14.62 -2.15
C LEU A 108 44.21 13.38 -2.88
N TYR A 109 43.71 13.54 -4.11
CA TYR A 109 43.22 12.41 -4.89
C TYR A 109 44.33 11.39 -5.20
N ARG A 110 45.56 11.88 -5.50
CA ARG A 110 46.72 11.02 -5.69
C ARG A 110 47.10 10.29 -4.39
N TYR A 111 47.13 11.02 -3.27
CA TYR A 111 47.46 10.46 -1.96
C TYR A 111 46.45 9.39 -1.51
N LEU A 112 45.15 9.63 -1.72
CA LEU A 112 44.08 8.68 -1.39
C LEU A 112 43.98 7.52 -2.38
N GLY A 113 44.77 7.52 -3.47
CA GLY A 113 44.75 6.46 -4.49
C GLY A 113 43.42 6.38 -5.26
N VAL A 114 42.67 7.48 -5.35
CA VAL A 114 41.38 7.49 -6.04
C VAL A 114 41.53 7.85 -7.52
N LYS A 115 40.84 7.10 -8.39
CA LYS A 115 40.82 7.30 -9.84
C LYS A 115 39.72 8.27 -10.27
N SER A 116 39.91 8.91 -11.41
CA SER A 116 38.94 9.86 -11.97
C SER A 116 37.62 9.18 -12.34
N PHE A 117 36.50 9.88 -12.12
CA PHE A 117 35.21 9.48 -12.63
C PHE A 117 35.14 9.76 -14.14
N THR A 118 35.07 8.71 -14.95
CA THR A 118 35.04 8.79 -16.42
C THR A 118 33.71 8.31 -16.96
N GLY A 119 33.41 8.59 -18.24
CA GLY A 119 32.20 8.07 -18.90
C GLY A 119 32.10 6.54 -18.87
N LYS A 120 33.23 5.82 -18.94
CA LYS A 120 33.26 4.37 -18.79
C LYS A 120 32.81 3.93 -17.40
N ILE A 121 33.36 4.56 -16.35
CA ILE A 121 32.95 4.27 -14.97
C ILE A 121 31.48 4.63 -14.74
N GLN A 122 30.98 5.71 -15.34
CA GLN A 122 29.56 6.05 -15.28
C GLN A 122 28.69 4.91 -15.83
N GLN A 123 29.08 4.30 -16.96
CA GLN A 123 28.35 3.15 -17.53
C GLN A 123 28.45 1.90 -16.64
N ASP A 124 29.61 1.65 -16.03
CA ASP A 124 29.79 0.56 -15.06
C ASP A 124 28.87 0.75 -13.84
N CYS A 125 28.77 1.99 -13.33
CA CYS A 125 27.85 2.37 -12.26
C CYS A 125 26.38 2.15 -12.65
N ILE A 126 25.98 2.59 -13.85
CA ILE A 126 24.60 2.41 -14.34
C ILE A 126 24.28 0.92 -14.39
N THR A 127 25.18 0.12 -14.96
CA THR A 127 25.03 -1.35 -15.05
C THR A 127 24.89 -2.00 -13.68
N HIS A 128 25.69 -1.56 -12.70
CA HIS A 128 25.60 -2.01 -11.30
C HIS A 128 24.26 -1.67 -10.65
N LEU A 129 23.69 -0.50 -10.94
CA LEU A 129 22.44 -0.02 -10.36
C LEU A 129 21.17 -0.59 -11.01
N LEU A 130 21.26 -1.10 -12.25
CA LEU A 130 20.09 -1.60 -13.00
C LEU A 130 19.26 -2.66 -12.23
N PRO A 131 19.84 -3.72 -11.64
CA PRO A 131 19.06 -4.69 -10.88
C PRO A 131 18.29 -4.07 -9.72
N MET A 132 18.85 -3.04 -9.08
CA MET A 132 18.17 -2.31 -8.01
C MET A 132 17.05 -1.42 -8.56
N ALA A 133 17.29 -0.72 -9.68
CA ALA A 133 16.30 0.12 -10.35
C ALA A 133 15.03 -0.65 -10.76
N THR A 134 15.15 -1.94 -11.13
CA THR A 134 13.97 -2.80 -11.42
C THR A 134 13.15 -3.19 -10.18
N ARG A 135 13.59 -2.83 -8.98
CA ARG A 135 12.95 -3.21 -7.70
C ARG A 135 12.43 -2.01 -6.89
N THR A 136 13.07 -0.86 -7.04
CA THR A 136 12.74 0.37 -6.33
C THR A 136 12.64 1.56 -7.29
N ASP A 137 11.75 2.49 -6.97
CA ASP A 137 11.62 3.78 -7.63
C ASP A 137 12.20 4.95 -6.80
N LYS A 138 12.79 4.65 -5.65
CA LYS A 138 13.40 5.65 -4.76
C LYS A 138 14.80 6.02 -5.22
N GLY A 139 14.96 7.25 -5.72
CA GLY A 139 16.24 7.77 -6.20
C GLY A 139 17.34 7.79 -5.13
N ILE A 140 16.99 8.13 -3.88
CA ILE A 140 17.94 8.17 -2.75
C ILE A 140 18.64 6.83 -2.52
N LEU A 141 17.91 5.71 -2.62
CA LEU A 141 18.50 4.38 -2.39
C LEU A 141 19.54 4.03 -3.47
N LEU A 142 19.32 4.46 -4.72
CA LEU A 142 20.31 4.30 -5.80
C LEU A 142 21.52 5.20 -5.59
N ALA A 143 21.31 6.43 -5.09
CA ALA A 143 22.40 7.35 -4.80
C ALA A 143 23.29 6.82 -3.68
N GLU A 144 22.72 6.33 -2.59
CA GLU A 144 23.46 5.70 -1.49
C GLU A 144 24.29 4.51 -1.97
N GLU A 145 23.70 3.60 -2.75
CA GLU A 145 24.40 2.45 -3.32
C GLU A 145 25.52 2.90 -4.29
N LEU A 146 25.26 3.93 -5.11
CA LEU A 146 26.28 4.50 -5.99
C LEU A 146 27.49 5.03 -5.20
N LEU A 147 27.26 5.76 -4.10
CA LEU A 147 28.34 6.26 -3.25
C LEU A 147 29.12 5.13 -2.57
N VAL A 148 28.44 4.05 -2.18
CA VAL A 148 29.10 2.85 -1.65
C VAL A 148 29.96 2.19 -2.73
N TRP A 149 29.44 2.03 -3.95
CA TRP A 149 30.16 1.42 -5.06
C TRP A 149 31.39 2.24 -5.46
N LEU A 150 31.27 3.56 -5.56
CA LEU A 150 32.39 4.45 -5.89
C LEU A 150 33.51 4.37 -4.86
N ARG A 151 33.16 4.35 -3.56
CA ARG A 151 34.13 4.17 -2.47
C ARG A 151 34.84 2.82 -2.54
N LYS A 152 34.09 1.72 -2.71
CA LYS A 152 34.67 0.37 -2.84
C LYS A 152 35.62 0.24 -4.04
N ASN A 153 35.39 1.00 -5.10
CA ASN A 153 36.20 0.97 -6.32
C ASN A 153 37.28 2.07 -6.38
N ASN A 154 37.52 2.78 -5.27
CA ASN A 154 38.46 3.89 -5.15
C ASN A 154 38.26 4.94 -6.26
N VAL A 155 37.03 5.37 -6.52
CA VAL A 155 36.70 6.38 -7.53
C VAL A 155 36.40 7.70 -6.84
N ILE A 156 36.86 8.81 -7.42
CA ILE A 156 36.44 10.15 -7.03
C ILE A 156 34.92 10.25 -7.14
N ILE A 157 34.27 10.63 -6.04
CA ILE A 157 32.84 10.91 -6.05
C ILE A 157 32.63 12.22 -6.82
N PRO A 158 31.89 12.21 -7.95
CA PRO A 158 31.68 13.42 -8.73
C PRO A 158 30.70 14.35 -8.02
N ALA A 159 30.50 15.57 -8.54
CA ALA A 159 29.50 16.50 -7.98
C ALA A 159 28.11 15.85 -7.89
N ILE A 160 27.31 16.27 -6.92
CA ILE A 160 25.99 15.68 -6.63
C ILE A 160 25.07 15.66 -7.85
N ASP A 161 25.13 16.67 -8.73
CA ASP A 161 24.34 16.69 -9.97
C ASP A 161 24.75 15.61 -10.99
N VAL A 162 26.00 15.12 -10.93
CA VAL A 162 26.49 14.01 -11.77
C VAL A 162 26.07 12.67 -11.15
N VAL A 163 26.12 12.55 -9.82
CA VAL A 163 25.58 11.40 -9.08
C VAL A 163 24.09 11.24 -9.41
N GLU A 164 23.31 12.31 -9.24
CA GLU A 164 21.87 12.32 -9.53
C GLU A 164 21.58 11.97 -11.00
N ARG A 165 22.34 12.52 -11.94
CA ARG A 165 22.20 12.18 -13.37
C ARG A 165 22.46 10.71 -13.65
N THR A 166 23.51 10.14 -13.05
CA THR A 166 23.88 8.73 -13.20
C THR A 166 22.76 7.83 -12.65
N CYS A 167 22.24 8.16 -11.47
CA CYS A 167 21.09 7.46 -10.89
C CYS A 167 19.84 7.62 -11.76
N ALA A 168 19.56 8.81 -12.33
CA ALA A 168 18.41 9.02 -13.21
C ALA A 168 18.49 8.21 -14.50
N GLU A 169 19.69 8.07 -15.08
CA GLU A 169 19.94 7.20 -16.23
C GLU A 169 19.72 5.73 -15.88
N ALA A 170 20.21 5.27 -14.72
CA ALA A 170 19.94 3.91 -14.23
C ALA A 170 18.45 3.66 -13.96
N MET A 171 17.73 4.62 -13.39
CA MET A 171 16.28 4.54 -13.19
C MET A 171 15.54 4.44 -14.51
N ALA A 172 15.89 5.27 -15.51
CA ALA A 172 15.28 5.20 -16.83
C ALA A 172 15.54 3.84 -17.51
N GLY A 173 16.73 3.27 -17.34
CA GLY A 173 17.01 1.90 -17.79
C GLY A 173 16.19 0.84 -17.05
N GLY A 174 16.01 0.99 -15.73
CA GLY A 174 15.12 0.15 -14.94
C GLY A 174 13.66 0.21 -15.38
N ASP A 175 13.13 1.41 -15.64
CA ASP A 175 11.79 1.64 -16.20
C ASP A 175 11.61 0.87 -17.51
N GLU A 176 12.57 0.99 -18.42
CA GLU A 176 12.54 0.32 -19.72
C GLU A 176 12.56 -1.21 -19.59
N ILE A 177 13.39 -1.77 -18.71
CA ILE A 177 13.42 -3.22 -18.42
C ILE A 177 12.07 -3.69 -17.86
N VAL A 178 11.47 -2.94 -16.93
CA VAL A 178 10.15 -3.25 -16.36
C VAL A 178 9.08 -3.25 -17.46
N PHE A 179 9.09 -2.23 -18.33
CA PHE A 179 8.13 -2.17 -19.44
C PHE A 179 8.34 -3.32 -20.42
N GLN A 180 9.57 -3.63 -20.80
CA GLN A 180 9.86 -4.75 -21.69
C GLN A 180 9.41 -6.09 -21.08
N THR A 181 9.67 -6.29 -19.79
CA THR A 181 9.27 -7.51 -19.06
C THR A 181 7.75 -7.71 -19.08
N LEU A 182 6.98 -6.65 -18.80
CA LEU A 182 5.52 -6.69 -18.86
C LEU A 182 4.98 -6.85 -20.29
N ASN A 183 5.67 -6.34 -21.31
CA ASN A 183 5.22 -6.40 -22.70
C ASN A 183 5.63 -7.68 -23.44
N ALA A 184 6.67 -8.36 -22.98
CA ALA A 184 7.21 -9.57 -23.60
C ALA A 184 6.16 -10.68 -23.80
N PRO A 185 5.30 -11.02 -22.83
CA PRO A 185 4.29 -12.06 -23.03
C PRO A 185 3.02 -11.57 -23.76
N LEU A 186 2.92 -10.29 -24.12
CA LEU A 186 1.73 -9.74 -24.79
C LEU A 186 1.75 -10.00 -26.30
N THR A 187 0.68 -10.63 -26.80
CA THR A 187 0.45 -10.78 -28.24
C THR A 187 -0.02 -9.44 -28.85
N PRO A 188 0.03 -9.28 -30.19
CA PRO A 188 -0.58 -8.12 -30.85
C PRO A 188 -2.05 -7.94 -30.48
N ALA A 189 -2.81 -9.05 -30.38
CA ALA A 189 -4.21 -9.00 -29.98
C ALA A 189 -4.42 -8.47 -28.54
N HIS A 190 -3.53 -8.81 -27.60
CA HIS A 190 -3.56 -8.24 -26.26
C HIS A 190 -3.30 -6.72 -26.30
N ARG A 191 -2.30 -6.27 -27.06
CA ARG A 191 -1.95 -4.85 -27.18
C ARG A 191 -3.10 -4.04 -27.78
N ASP A 192 -3.74 -4.56 -28.83
CA ASP A 192 -4.92 -3.92 -29.43
C ASP A 192 -6.10 -3.89 -28.47
N ALA A 193 -6.32 -4.96 -27.70
CA ALA A 193 -7.38 -5.00 -26.69
C ALA A 193 -7.13 -3.99 -25.56
N LEU A 194 -5.88 -3.83 -25.12
CA LEU A 194 -5.49 -2.82 -24.13
C LEU A 194 -5.70 -1.40 -24.67
N ASP A 195 -5.33 -1.12 -25.92
CA ASP A 195 -5.52 0.19 -26.53
C ASP A 195 -7.01 0.53 -26.69
N ARG A 196 -7.85 -0.45 -27.07
CA ARG A 196 -9.31 -0.28 -27.10
C ARG A 196 -9.93 0.06 -25.74
N LEU A 197 -9.26 -0.21 -24.62
CA LEU A 197 -9.76 0.22 -23.30
C LEU A 197 -9.77 1.74 -23.15
N LEU A 198 -8.91 2.43 -23.90
CA LEU A 198 -8.73 3.88 -23.84
C LEU A 198 -9.69 4.63 -24.74
N GLU A 199 -10.31 3.94 -25.70
CA GLU A 199 -11.26 4.54 -26.62
C GLU A 199 -12.55 4.94 -25.90
N SER A 200 -13.07 6.12 -26.24
CA SER A 200 -14.39 6.60 -25.82
C SER A 200 -15.32 6.60 -27.02
N SER A 201 -16.51 6.00 -26.90
CA SER A 201 -17.58 6.20 -27.88
C SER A 201 -18.32 7.52 -27.60
N ASP A 202 -18.91 8.14 -28.62
CA ASP A 202 -19.67 9.40 -28.47
C ASP A 202 -20.61 9.38 -27.25
N ASN A 203 -20.38 10.33 -26.35
CA ASN A 203 -21.08 10.53 -25.06
C ASN A 203 -20.90 9.46 -23.96
N LYS A 204 -19.97 8.50 -24.07
CA LYS A 204 -19.69 7.54 -22.98
C LYS A 204 -18.24 7.60 -22.52
N SER A 205 -18.03 7.36 -21.24
CA SER A 205 -16.70 7.18 -20.66
C SER A 205 -15.98 6.02 -21.32
N SER A 206 -14.64 6.05 -21.35
CA SER A 206 -13.85 4.94 -21.90
C SER A 206 -14.12 3.63 -21.14
N ARG A 207 -13.79 2.50 -21.77
CA ARG A 207 -13.95 1.19 -21.13
C ARG A 207 -13.10 1.08 -19.86
N LEU A 208 -11.90 1.67 -19.87
CA LEU A 208 -11.04 1.78 -18.69
C LEU A 208 -11.74 2.54 -17.55
N THR A 209 -12.35 3.70 -17.85
CA THR A 209 -13.07 4.47 -16.83
C THR A 209 -14.24 3.67 -16.24
N TRP A 210 -14.98 2.92 -17.07
CA TRP A 210 -16.05 2.05 -16.59
C TRP A 210 -15.55 0.90 -15.70
N LEU A 211 -14.39 0.31 -16.01
CA LEU A 211 -13.77 -0.75 -15.21
C LEU A 211 -13.36 -0.25 -13.82
N LEU A 212 -12.87 0.98 -13.73
CA LEU A 212 -12.32 1.57 -12.50
C LEU A 212 -13.34 2.36 -11.66
N GLN A 213 -14.62 2.31 -12.02
CA GLN A 213 -15.67 2.98 -11.26
C GLN A 213 -15.78 2.42 -9.84
N PRO A 214 -15.96 3.28 -8.82
CA PRO A 214 -16.09 2.84 -7.44
C PRO A 214 -17.33 1.95 -7.24
N PRO A 215 -17.38 1.20 -6.13
CA PRO A 215 -18.53 0.38 -5.81
C PRO A 215 -19.76 1.25 -5.52
N GLY A 216 -20.91 0.79 -6.01
CA GLY A 216 -22.19 1.44 -5.74
C GLY A 216 -22.78 1.04 -4.38
N LYS A 217 -24.06 1.37 -4.16
CA LYS A 217 -24.83 0.95 -2.98
C LYS A 217 -24.82 -0.58 -2.78
N ILE A 218 -24.97 -1.04 -1.54
CA ILE A 218 -25.06 -2.48 -1.22
C ILE A 218 -26.36 -3.07 -1.79
N ASN A 219 -26.27 -3.75 -2.93
CA ASN A 219 -27.37 -4.49 -3.53
C ASN A 219 -26.87 -5.49 -4.58
N GLY A 220 -27.70 -6.48 -4.93
CA GLY A 220 -27.33 -7.51 -5.90
C GLY A 220 -27.08 -6.99 -7.32
N LYS A 221 -27.66 -5.84 -7.72
CA LYS A 221 -27.38 -5.22 -9.02
C LYS A 221 -25.93 -4.78 -9.12
N ASN A 222 -25.41 -4.15 -8.07
CA ASN A 222 -24.02 -3.70 -8.05
C ASN A 222 -23.05 -4.88 -7.96
N VAL A 223 -23.40 -5.97 -7.24
CA VAL A 223 -22.62 -7.22 -7.30
C VAL A 223 -22.52 -7.73 -8.75
N LEU A 224 -23.64 -7.77 -9.48
CA LEU A 224 -23.63 -8.17 -10.89
C LEU A 224 -22.78 -7.23 -11.76
N GLN A 225 -22.81 -5.92 -11.51
CA GLN A 225 -21.97 -4.96 -12.23
C GLN A 225 -20.47 -5.17 -11.98
N HIS A 226 -20.05 -5.47 -10.75
CA HIS A 226 -18.65 -5.82 -10.47
C HIS A 226 -18.27 -7.15 -11.13
N LEU A 227 -19.17 -8.13 -11.17
CA LEU A 227 -18.97 -9.38 -11.90
C LEU A 227 -18.86 -9.14 -13.42
N ASP A 228 -19.63 -8.22 -13.99
CA ASP A 228 -19.51 -7.81 -15.40
C ASP A 228 -18.13 -7.19 -15.67
N ARG A 229 -17.63 -6.33 -14.78
CA ARG A 229 -16.30 -5.73 -14.88
C ARG A 229 -15.21 -6.79 -14.78
N LEU A 230 -15.30 -7.70 -13.81
CA LEU A 230 -14.36 -8.80 -13.64
C LEU A 230 -14.33 -9.70 -14.89
N SER A 231 -15.51 -10.10 -15.39
CA SER A 231 -15.64 -10.87 -16.63
C SER A 231 -15.00 -10.14 -17.82
N SER A 232 -15.09 -8.81 -17.86
CA SER A 232 -14.50 -8.00 -18.93
C SER A 232 -12.98 -7.98 -18.88
N ILE A 233 -12.37 -8.03 -17.69
CA ILE A 233 -10.92 -8.17 -17.53
C ILE A 233 -10.50 -9.59 -17.92
N GLU A 234 -11.26 -10.62 -17.52
CA GLU A 234 -10.98 -12.02 -17.86
C GLU A 234 -11.01 -12.27 -19.38
N LEU A 235 -11.95 -11.63 -20.10
CA LEU A 235 -12.06 -11.72 -21.56
C LEU A 235 -10.86 -11.15 -22.32
N LEU A 236 -10.04 -10.32 -21.67
CA LEU A 236 -8.76 -9.85 -22.26
C LEU A 236 -7.74 -10.98 -22.37
N ALA A 237 -7.93 -12.08 -21.63
CA ALA A 237 -7.08 -13.25 -21.61
C ALA A 237 -5.58 -12.92 -21.41
N LEU A 238 -5.29 -11.94 -20.55
CA LEU A 238 -3.91 -11.55 -20.24
C LEU A 238 -3.12 -12.76 -19.74
N PRO A 239 -1.82 -12.88 -20.09
CA PRO A 239 -0.98 -14.00 -19.68
C PRO A 239 -1.01 -14.24 -18.17
N GLU A 240 -1.23 -15.48 -17.74
CA GLU A 240 -1.27 -15.83 -16.32
C GLU A 240 0.09 -15.57 -15.66
N GLY A 241 0.09 -14.90 -14.50
CA GLY A 241 1.31 -14.62 -13.73
C GLY A 241 2.13 -13.44 -14.24
N ILE A 242 1.62 -12.65 -15.19
CA ILE A 242 2.28 -11.43 -15.70
C ILE A 242 2.62 -10.44 -14.56
N ASP A 243 1.77 -10.35 -13.55
CA ASP A 243 1.92 -9.57 -12.32
C ASP A 243 3.14 -9.97 -11.49
N ARG A 244 3.59 -11.23 -11.61
CA ARG A 244 4.71 -11.81 -10.85
C ARG A 244 6.04 -11.74 -11.60
N THR A 245 6.04 -11.26 -12.84
CA THR A 245 7.26 -11.09 -13.65
C THR A 245 8.10 -9.89 -13.21
N ILE A 246 7.50 -8.95 -12.47
CA ILE A 246 8.14 -7.75 -11.95
C ILE A 246 7.99 -7.64 -10.43
N HIS A 247 8.76 -6.76 -9.80
CA HIS A 247 8.66 -6.52 -8.38
C HIS A 247 7.30 -5.87 -8.00
N GLN A 248 6.69 -6.28 -6.89
CA GLN A 248 5.37 -5.81 -6.46
C GLN A 248 5.26 -4.28 -6.33
N ASN A 249 6.32 -3.61 -5.86
CA ASN A 249 6.36 -2.15 -5.76
C ASN A 249 6.12 -1.46 -7.12
N TRP A 250 6.68 -2.02 -8.20
CA TRP A 250 6.50 -1.48 -9.55
C TRP A 250 5.08 -1.66 -10.04
N LEU A 251 4.48 -2.84 -9.81
CA LEU A 251 3.09 -3.09 -10.14
C LEU A 251 2.16 -2.07 -9.46
N LEU A 252 2.31 -1.91 -8.14
CA LEU A 252 1.48 -0.98 -7.36
C LEU A 252 1.70 0.48 -7.79
N LYS A 253 2.95 0.87 -8.08
CA LYS A 253 3.28 2.22 -8.55
C LYS A 253 2.61 2.51 -9.89
N LEU A 254 2.80 1.65 -10.90
CA LEU A 254 2.24 1.83 -12.23
C LEU A 254 0.71 1.79 -12.22
N ALA A 255 0.12 0.89 -11.42
CA ALA A 255 -1.33 0.85 -11.22
C ALA A 255 -1.87 2.18 -10.63
N ARG A 256 -1.21 2.70 -9.58
CA ARG A 256 -1.59 4.00 -8.96
C ARG A 256 -1.41 5.17 -9.91
N GLU A 257 -0.34 5.18 -10.69
CA GLU A 257 -0.09 6.19 -11.71
C GLU A 257 -1.20 6.17 -12.78
N GLY A 258 -1.50 5.00 -13.33
CA GLY A 258 -2.53 4.82 -14.35
C GLY A 258 -3.93 5.17 -13.87
N ARG A 259 -4.30 4.82 -12.62
CA ARG A 259 -5.61 5.16 -12.04
C ARG A 259 -5.85 6.67 -11.89
N LYS A 260 -4.77 7.47 -11.76
CA LYS A 260 -4.87 8.94 -11.64
C LYS A 260 -4.96 9.65 -12.98
N MET A 261 -4.75 8.94 -14.08
CA MET A 261 -4.66 9.49 -15.42
C MET A 261 -5.96 9.30 -16.20
N SER A 262 -6.30 10.27 -17.05
CA SER A 262 -7.37 10.07 -18.02
C SER A 262 -6.91 9.15 -19.15
N SER A 263 -7.84 8.54 -19.88
CA SER A 263 -7.50 7.78 -21.09
C SER A 263 -6.69 8.61 -22.09
N ARG A 264 -6.94 9.92 -22.17
CA ARG A 264 -6.21 10.85 -23.04
C ARG A 264 -4.78 11.11 -22.58
N ASP A 265 -4.51 11.05 -21.28
CA ASP A 265 -3.15 11.16 -20.76
C ASP A 265 -2.36 9.89 -21.06
N LEU A 266 -3.02 8.73 -20.92
CA LEU A 266 -2.40 7.43 -21.20
C LEU A 266 -2.01 7.26 -22.67
N THR A 267 -2.80 7.79 -23.62
CA THR A 267 -2.46 7.72 -25.06
C THR A 267 -1.24 8.54 -25.46
N ARG A 268 -0.81 9.51 -24.64
CA ARG A 268 0.38 10.33 -24.90
C ARG A 268 1.71 9.60 -24.61
N PHE A 269 1.68 8.48 -23.90
CA PHE A 269 2.88 7.69 -23.63
C PHE A 269 3.27 6.82 -24.83
N SER A 270 4.54 6.38 -24.84
CA SER A 270 4.99 5.31 -25.73
C SER A 270 4.16 4.04 -25.51
N ALA A 271 4.01 3.23 -26.56
CA ALA A 271 3.24 1.98 -26.50
C ALA A 271 3.71 1.08 -25.35
N ALA A 272 5.03 0.88 -25.21
CA ALA A 272 5.61 0.06 -24.15
C ALA A 272 5.18 0.51 -22.74
N ARG A 273 5.30 1.80 -22.43
CA ARG A 273 4.88 2.35 -21.13
C ARG A 273 3.37 2.29 -20.95
N ARG A 274 2.60 2.63 -21.99
CA ARG A 274 1.13 2.62 -21.95
C ARG A 274 0.60 1.23 -21.65
N HIS A 275 1.05 0.21 -22.39
CA HIS A 275 0.65 -1.18 -22.20
C HIS A 275 1.07 -1.70 -20.82
N ALA A 276 2.29 -1.39 -20.37
CA ALA A 276 2.76 -1.76 -19.03
C ALA A 276 1.87 -1.18 -17.91
N ILE A 277 1.52 0.12 -18.01
CA ILE A 277 0.60 0.77 -17.06
C ILE A 277 -0.77 0.08 -17.09
N LEU A 278 -1.33 -0.17 -18.28
CA LEU A 278 -2.65 -0.79 -18.41
C LEU A 278 -2.68 -2.21 -17.83
N VAL A 279 -1.65 -3.02 -18.07
CA VAL A 279 -1.52 -4.35 -17.44
C VAL A 279 -1.55 -4.22 -15.91
N CYS A 280 -0.72 -3.35 -15.33
CA CYS A 280 -0.68 -3.17 -13.88
C CYS A 280 -2.02 -2.67 -13.31
N VAL A 281 -2.67 -1.73 -13.99
CA VAL A 281 -4.00 -1.22 -13.61
C VAL A 281 -5.05 -2.33 -13.64
N LEU A 282 -5.03 -3.21 -14.65
CA LEU A 282 -6.00 -4.29 -14.78
C LEU A 282 -5.78 -5.40 -13.75
N GLU A 283 -4.53 -5.77 -13.46
CA GLU A 283 -4.22 -6.76 -12.43
C GLU A 283 -4.62 -6.28 -11.03
N GLU A 284 -4.36 -5.01 -10.72
CA GLU A 284 -4.78 -4.44 -9.45
C GLU A 284 -6.30 -4.16 -9.40
N ALA A 285 -6.94 -3.82 -10.52
CA ALA A 285 -8.40 -3.74 -10.63
C ALA A 285 -9.07 -5.12 -10.46
N ARG A 286 -8.47 -6.19 -10.99
CA ARG A 286 -8.95 -7.58 -10.83
C ARG A 286 -8.98 -7.95 -9.34
N ALA A 287 -7.91 -7.65 -8.61
CA ALA A 287 -7.84 -7.85 -7.16
C ALA A 287 -8.89 -7.01 -6.43
N THR A 288 -8.97 -5.71 -6.73
CA THR A 288 -9.94 -4.78 -6.11
C THR A 288 -11.38 -5.24 -6.33
N LEU A 289 -11.75 -5.58 -7.56
CA LEU A 289 -13.11 -6.03 -7.90
C LEU A 289 -13.46 -7.34 -7.21
N THR A 290 -12.49 -8.23 -7.04
CA THR A 290 -12.66 -9.49 -6.31
C THR A 290 -12.99 -9.22 -4.85
N ASP A 291 -12.21 -8.35 -4.20
CA ASP A 291 -12.43 -7.96 -2.81
C ASP A 291 -13.79 -7.24 -2.63
N GLU A 292 -14.13 -6.32 -3.54
CA GLU A 292 -15.41 -5.60 -3.52
C GLU A 292 -16.62 -6.53 -3.69
N VAL A 293 -16.54 -7.54 -4.56
CA VAL A 293 -17.60 -8.54 -4.72
C VAL A 293 -17.81 -9.32 -3.41
N ILE A 294 -16.72 -9.73 -2.76
CA ILE A 294 -16.75 -10.45 -1.49
C ILE A 294 -17.34 -9.56 -0.39
N GLU A 295 -16.87 -8.30 -0.28
CA GLU A 295 -17.35 -7.35 0.72
C GLU A 295 -18.86 -7.06 0.55
N LEU A 296 -19.31 -6.81 -0.69
CA LEU A 296 -20.72 -6.58 -0.97
C LEU A 296 -21.58 -7.80 -0.61
N HIS A 297 -21.10 -9.00 -0.91
CA HIS A 297 -21.77 -10.25 -0.53
C HIS A 297 -21.87 -10.39 0.99
N GLU A 298 -20.77 -10.19 1.71
CA GLU A 298 -20.73 -10.29 3.18
C GLU A 298 -21.68 -9.28 3.82
N ARG A 299 -21.66 -8.03 3.38
CA ARG A 299 -22.56 -6.98 3.89
C ARG A 299 -24.03 -7.29 3.60
N MET A 300 -24.34 -7.86 2.43
CA MET A 300 -25.68 -8.33 2.13
C MET A 300 -26.11 -9.47 3.05
N LEU A 301 -25.25 -10.48 3.28
CA LEU A 301 -25.52 -11.56 4.23
C LEU A 301 -25.76 -11.01 5.64
N ASN A 302 -24.87 -10.17 6.16
CA ASN A 302 -24.99 -9.57 7.49
C ASN A 302 -26.29 -8.75 7.64
N SER A 303 -26.70 -8.03 6.59
CA SER A 303 -27.98 -7.31 6.58
C SER A 303 -29.18 -8.27 6.66
N LEU A 304 -29.13 -9.40 5.93
CA LEU A 304 -30.18 -10.41 5.95
C LEU A 304 -30.27 -11.10 7.32
N PHE A 305 -29.15 -11.52 7.90
CA PHE A 305 -29.10 -12.11 9.24
C PHE A 305 -29.62 -11.14 10.31
N SER A 306 -29.20 -9.87 10.24
CA SER A 306 -29.65 -8.84 11.18
C SER A 306 -31.16 -8.60 11.09
N LYS A 307 -31.71 -8.54 9.88
CA LYS A 307 -33.16 -8.41 9.67
C LYS A 307 -33.91 -9.63 10.17
N ALA A 308 -33.45 -10.84 9.85
CA ALA A 308 -34.06 -12.08 10.34
C ALA A 308 -34.09 -12.14 11.87
N LYS A 309 -32.97 -11.78 12.53
CA LYS A 309 -32.90 -11.72 14.00
C LYS A 309 -33.86 -10.70 14.59
N ARG A 310 -33.98 -9.50 13.99
CA ARG A 310 -34.92 -8.47 14.43
C ARG A 310 -36.37 -8.91 14.27
N THR A 311 -36.74 -9.43 13.09
CA THR A 311 -38.10 -9.94 12.83
C THR A 311 -38.44 -11.10 13.76
N GLN A 312 -37.48 -11.97 14.09
CA GLN A 312 -37.70 -13.03 15.06
C GLN A 312 -37.90 -12.49 16.47
N ALA A 313 -37.10 -11.50 16.90
CA ALA A 313 -37.27 -10.85 18.19
C ALA A 313 -38.63 -10.13 18.31
N GLU A 314 -39.08 -9.46 17.25
CA GLU A 314 -40.39 -8.82 17.16
C GLU A 314 -41.52 -9.86 17.25
N ARG A 315 -41.43 -10.97 16.49
CA ARG A 315 -42.39 -12.09 16.56
C ARG A 315 -42.43 -12.69 17.96
N LEU A 316 -41.26 -12.97 18.56
CA LEU A 316 -41.14 -13.45 19.94
C LEU A 316 -41.81 -12.53 20.95
N GLN A 317 -41.62 -11.21 20.81
CA GLN A 317 -42.22 -10.23 21.70
C GLN A 317 -43.75 -10.20 21.54
N GLN A 318 -44.27 -10.24 20.31
CA GLN A 318 -45.70 -10.28 20.02
C GLN A 318 -46.34 -11.57 20.54
N THR A 319 -45.74 -12.73 20.23
CA THR A 319 -46.16 -14.04 20.73
C THR A 319 -46.08 -14.10 22.25
N GLY A 320 -45.04 -13.54 22.86
CA GLY A 320 -44.90 -13.46 24.33
C GLY A 320 -46.03 -12.65 24.99
N LYS A 321 -46.41 -11.50 24.41
CA LYS A 321 -47.57 -10.71 24.86
C LYS A 321 -48.88 -11.51 24.77
N LEU A 322 -49.08 -12.24 23.67
CA LEU A 322 -50.26 -13.09 23.48
C LEU A 322 -50.28 -14.24 24.49
N ILE A 323 -49.16 -14.93 24.69
CA ILE A 323 -49.01 -16.00 25.69
C ILE A 323 -49.34 -15.46 27.08
N GLN A 324 -48.81 -14.30 27.46
CA GLN A 324 -49.09 -13.69 28.76
C GLN A 324 -50.57 -13.32 28.92
N SER A 325 -51.21 -12.80 27.88
CA SER A 325 -52.65 -12.50 27.87
C SER A 325 -53.48 -13.77 28.07
N LYS A 326 -53.17 -14.84 27.32
CA LYS A 326 -53.87 -16.14 27.43
C LYS A 326 -53.62 -16.78 28.80
N LEU A 327 -52.40 -16.73 29.33
CA LEU A 327 -52.08 -17.24 30.65
C LEU A 327 -52.91 -16.53 31.73
N ARG A 328 -53.05 -15.20 31.66
CA ARG A 328 -53.90 -14.44 32.59
C ARG A 328 -55.36 -14.87 32.46
N GLN A 329 -55.89 -14.95 31.24
CA GLN A 329 -57.26 -15.41 30.98
C GLN A 329 -57.53 -16.80 31.59
N TYR A 330 -56.58 -17.73 31.50
CA TYR A 330 -56.74 -19.06 32.12
C TYR A 330 -56.55 -19.07 33.64
N ILE A 331 -55.72 -18.18 34.19
CA ILE A 331 -55.65 -17.97 35.65
C ILE A 331 -56.99 -17.47 36.17
N ASP A 332 -57.60 -16.48 35.50
CA ASP A 332 -58.89 -15.91 35.88
C ASP A 332 -60.00 -16.99 35.84
N ILE A 333 -60.04 -17.81 34.79
CA ILE A 333 -60.94 -18.96 34.68
C ILE A 333 -60.70 -19.97 35.82
N GLY A 334 -59.43 -20.28 36.12
CA GLY A 334 -59.08 -21.17 37.22
C GLY A 334 -59.51 -20.64 38.59
N GLN A 335 -59.41 -19.32 38.80
CA GLN A 335 -59.88 -18.66 40.02
C GLN A 335 -61.41 -18.72 40.14
N ALA A 336 -62.16 -18.40 39.09
CA ALA A 336 -63.62 -18.51 39.14
C ALA A 336 -64.11 -19.93 39.38
N LEU A 337 -63.43 -20.93 38.80
CA LEU A 337 -63.73 -22.33 39.07
C LEU A 337 -63.44 -22.73 40.53
N PHE A 338 -62.36 -22.21 41.11
CA PHE A 338 -62.04 -22.40 42.51
C PHE A 338 -63.11 -21.77 43.43
N GLU A 339 -63.50 -20.51 43.16
CA GLU A 339 -64.53 -19.80 43.91
C GLU A 339 -65.92 -20.44 43.79
N ALA A 340 -66.31 -20.88 42.58
CA ALA A 340 -67.57 -21.60 42.36
C ALA A 340 -67.61 -22.92 43.14
N ARG A 341 -66.48 -23.63 43.22
CA ARG A 341 -66.38 -24.87 44.00
C ARG A 341 -66.54 -24.63 45.49
N ASP A 342 -65.89 -23.59 46.04
CA ASP A 342 -65.96 -23.26 47.47
C ASP A 342 -67.34 -22.73 47.88
N SER A 343 -68.02 -22.02 46.99
CA SER A 343 -69.36 -21.46 47.22
C SER A 343 -70.51 -22.40 46.83
N GLY A 344 -70.23 -23.56 46.24
CA GLY A 344 -71.23 -24.51 45.74
C GLY A 344 -71.99 -24.03 44.48
N GLY A 345 -71.43 -23.08 43.73
CA GLY A 345 -71.98 -22.57 42.46
C GLY A 345 -71.72 -23.47 41.26
N ASP A 346 -72.37 -23.16 40.12
CA ASP A 346 -72.20 -23.89 38.86
C ASP A 346 -70.86 -23.54 38.18
N PRO A 347 -69.94 -24.52 38.00
CA PRO A 347 -68.66 -24.31 37.32
C PRO A 347 -68.78 -23.81 35.88
N TRP A 348 -69.84 -24.19 35.16
CA TRP A 348 -70.02 -23.79 33.76
C TRP A 348 -70.40 -22.32 33.64
N LEU A 349 -71.30 -21.89 34.53
CA LEU A 349 -71.75 -20.51 34.64
C LEU A 349 -70.61 -19.58 35.10
N ALA A 350 -69.71 -20.08 35.95
CA ALA A 350 -68.50 -19.37 36.37
C ALA A 350 -67.50 -19.13 35.23
N ILE A 351 -67.32 -20.12 34.32
CA ILE A 351 -66.52 -19.94 33.10
C ILE A 351 -67.18 -18.91 32.17
N GLU A 352 -68.48 -19.06 31.93
CA GLU A 352 -69.24 -18.23 30.97
C GLU A 352 -69.29 -16.76 31.38
N ASN A 353 -69.26 -16.47 32.68
CA ASN A 353 -69.15 -15.11 33.22
C ASN A 353 -67.81 -14.43 32.94
N ILE A 354 -66.71 -15.19 32.80
CA ILE A 354 -65.38 -14.66 32.47
C ILE A 354 -65.18 -14.62 30.96
N LEU A 355 -65.60 -15.67 30.26
CA LEU A 355 -65.40 -15.83 28.83
C LEU A 355 -66.54 -16.68 28.25
N PRO A 356 -67.35 -16.11 27.33
CA PRO A 356 -68.42 -16.88 26.68
C PRO A 356 -67.89 -18.17 26.06
N TRP A 357 -68.69 -19.24 26.14
CA TRP A 357 -68.24 -20.59 25.74
C TRP A 357 -67.64 -20.68 24.32
N PRO A 358 -68.19 -20.03 23.28
CA PRO A 358 -67.57 -20.03 21.94
C PRO A 358 -66.19 -19.37 21.90
N GLU A 359 -66.00 -18.29 22.68
CA GLU A 359 -64.71 -17.59 22.77
C GLU A 359 -63.69 -18.38 23.57
N PHE A 360 -64.13 -19.17 24.56
CA PHE A 360 -63.28 -20.10 25.29
C PHE A 360 -62.72 -21.20 24.39
N VAL A 361 -63.56 -21.80 23.55
CA VAL A 361 -63.12 -22.81 22.57
C VAL A 361 -62.14 -22.21 21.57
N ALA A 362 -62.43 -21.02 21.03
CA ALA A 362 -61.51 -20.31 20.15
C ALA A 362 -60.17 -19.99 20.84
N SER A 363 -60.21 -19.57 22.10
CA SER A 363 -59.02 -19.27 22.90
C SER A 363 -58.14 -20.50 23.14
N LEU A 364 -58.73 -21.69 23.34
CA LEU A 364 -58.01 -22.97 23.45
C LEU A 364 -57.31 -23.36 22.14
N GLU A 365 -57.97 -23.18 21.00
CA GLU A 365 -57.36 -23.43 19.69
C GLU A 365 -56.18 -22.49 19.43
N GLU A 366 -56.35 -21.19 19.67
CA GLU A 366 -55.28 -20.20 19.57
C GLU A 366 -54.10 -20.54 20.48
N THR A 367 -54.36 -20.94 21.73
CA THR A 367 -53.31 -21.30 22.70
C THR A 367 -52.56 -22.57 22.27
N ARG A 368 -53.26 -23.57 21.72
CA ARG A 368 -52.63 -24.76 21.12
C ARG A 368 -51.73 -24.40 19.93
N HIS A 369 -52.12 -23.42 19.13
CA HIS A 369 -51.28 -22.91 18.04
C HIS A 369 -50.02 -22.19 18.55
N LEU A 370 -50.13 -21.41 19.63
CA LEU A 370 -49.01 -20.71 20.25
C LEU A 370 -48.00 -21.65 20.92
N ALA A 371 -48.46 -22.80 21.44
CA ALA A 371 -47.62 -23.80 22.12
C ALA A 371 -46.73 -24.65 21.18
N ARG A 372 -46.78 -24.44 19.85
CA ARG A 372 -46.00 -25.25 18.88
C ARG A 372 -44.50 -24.92 18.92
N LYS A 373 -43.66 -25.96 19.00
CA LYS A 373 -42.20 -25.91 19.26
C LYS A 373 -41.36 -25.21 18.17
N ASN A 374 -41.86 -25.07 16.94
CA ASN A 374 -41.07 -24.63 15.77
C ASN A 374 -41.14 -23.10 15.48
N ASN A 375 -41.87 -22.30 16.26
CA ASN A 375 -42.03 -20.86 16.00
C ASN A 375 -40.80 -20.01 16.36
N PHE A 376 -39.71 -20.63 16.82
CA PHE A 376 -38.61 -19.93 17.48
C PHE A 376 -37.28 -19.87 16.71
N ASP A 377 -37.16 -20.54 15.56
CA ASP A 377 -35.90 -20.57 14.78
C ASP A 377 -35.80 -19.40 13.76
N PRO A 378 -34.82 -18.49 13.89
CA PRO A 378 -34.58 -17.43 12.91
C PRO A 378 -34.21 -17.93 11.50
N LEU A 379 -33.72 -19.17 11.34
CA LEU A 379 -33.22 -19.69 10.06
C LEU A 379 -34.32 -19.78 9.00
N HIS A 380 -35.57 -20.03 9.39
CA HIS A 380 -36.71 -20.06 8.47
C HIS A 380 -36.98 -18.68 7.81
N ILE A 381 -36.68 -17.58 8.51
CA ILE A 381 -36.86 -16.23 7.98
C ILE A 381 -35.79 -15.91 6.92
N ILE A 382 -34.61 -16.54 7.03
CA ILE A 382 -33.53 -16.38 6.05
C ILE A 382 -33.90 -17.07 4.75
N THR A 383 -34.53 -18.25 4.79
CA THR A 383 -35.00 -18.95 3.58
C THR A 383 -35.99 -18.13 2.76
N GLU A 384 -36.83 -17.30 3.40
CA GLU A 384 -37.75 -16.39 2.70
C GLU A 384 -37.03 -15.30 1.90
N LYS A 385 -35.80 -14.94 2.29
CA LYS A 385 -34.99 -13.90 1.62
C LYS A 385 -33.88 -14.47 0.71
N TYR A 386 -33.73 -15.80 0.65
CA TYR A 386 -32.77 -16.50 -0.20
C TYR A 386 -32.92 -16.14 -1.70
N SER A 387 -34.14 -15.81 -2.13
CA SER A 387 -34.45 -15.32 -3.50
C SER A 387 -33.62 -14.09 -3.89
N THR A 388 -33.19 -13.27 -2.92
CA THR A 388 -32.35 -12.09 -3.18
C THR A 388 -30.91 -12.47 -3.48
N LEU A 389 -30.37 -13.46 -2.77
CA LEU A 389 -29.01 -13.97 -2.96
C LEU A 389 -28.89 -14.77 -4.25
N ARG A 390 -29.90 -15.59 -4.56
CA ARG A 390 -29.93 -16.45 -5.76
C ARG A 390 -29.80 -15.68 -7.07
N LYS A 391 -30.14 -14.39 -7.10
CA LYS A 391 -30.02 -13.52 -8.28
C LYS A 391 -28.58 -13.32 -8.77
N TYR A 392 -27.58 -13.40 -7.88
CA TYR A 392 -26.19 -13.16 -8.22
C TYR A 392 -25.22 -14.23 -7.73
N ALA A 393 -25.55 -14.95 -6.64
CA ALA A 393 -24.65 -15.91 -6.01
C ALA A 393 -24.11 -17.01 -6.95
N PRO A 394 -24.91 -17.61 -7.87
CA PRO A 394 -24.37 -18.61 -8.80
C PRO A 394 -23.28 -18.04 -9.71
N ARG A 395 -23.49 -16.82 -10.21
CA ARG A 395 -22.51 -16.13 -11.07
C ARG A 395 -21.27 -15.73 -10.28
N MET A 396 -21.45 -15.27 -9.04
CA MET A 396 -20.35 -14.96 -8.13
C MET A 396 -19.46 -16.19 -7.89
N LEU A 397 -20.06 -17.32 -7.54
CA LEU A 397 -19.32 -18.57 -7.29
C LEU A 397 -18.62 -19.10 -8.55
N SER A 398 -19.16 -18.82 -9.73
CA SER A 398 -18.55 -19.23 -11.00
C SER A 398 -17.37 -18.34 -11.40
N ALA A 399 -17.45 -17.03 -11.10
CA ALA A 399 -16.41 -16.06 -11.42
C ALA A 399 -15.23 -16.08 -10.43
N LEU A 400 -15.51 -16.32 -9.15
CA LEU A 400 -14.48 -16.35 -8.12
C LEU A 400 -13.75 -17.70 -8.15
N GLN A 401 -12.49 -17.72 -8.60
CA GLN A 401 -11.63 -18.89 -8.50
C GLN A 401 -11.20 -19.13 -7.04
N LEU A 402 -12.08 -19.75 -6.26
CA LEU A 402 -11.82 -20.09 -4.85
C LEU A 402 -10.80 -21.23 -4.77
N ARG A 403 -9.52 -20.89 -4.58
CA ARG A 403 -8.49 -21.88 -4.27
C ARG A 403 -8.58 -22.28 -2.81
N LYS A 404 -8.61 -23.59 -2.52
CA LYS A 404 -8.48 -24.09 -1.15
C LYS A 404 -7.14 -23.64 -0.58
N VAL A 405 -7.17 -22.75 0.40
CA VAL A 405 -6.02 -22.59 1.30
C VAL A 405 -5.90 -23.90 2.07
N ARG A 406 -4.75 -24.58 1.99
CA ARG A 406 -4.41 -25.66 2.91
C ARG A 406 -4.25 -25.03 4.30
N ILE A 407 -5.35 -24.85 5.00
CA ILE A 407 -5.32 -24.57 6.43
C ILE A 407 -4.72 -25.83 7.07
N SER A 408 -3.53 -25.71 7.63
CA SER A 408 -2.94 -26.75 8.48
C SER A 408 -3.98 -27.12 9.52
N ARG A 409 -4.44 -28.38 9.48
CA ARG A 409 -5.42 -28.93 10.43
C ARG A 409 -4.88 -28.81 11.85
N SER A 410 -5.32 -27.82 12.63
CA SER A 410 -5.22 -27.88 14.10
C SER A 410 -6.31 -27.14 14.87
N CYS A 411 -7.34 -26.59 14.24
CA CYS A 411 -8.37 -25.80 14.97
C CYS A 411 -9.80 -26.31 14.76
N LEU A 412 -10.02 -27.62 14.90
CA LEU A 412 -11.35 -28.21 15.12
C LEU A 412 -11.26 -29.07 16.39
N PRO A 413 -11.70 -28.58 17.57
CA PRO A 413 -12.08 -29.48 18.62
C PRO A 413 -13.36 -30.20 18.17
N LYS A 414 -13.31 -31.53 18.27
CA LYS A 414 -14.41 -32.45 18.03
C LYS A 414 -15.71 -31.95 18.68
N LEU A 415 -16.72 -31.67 17.87
CA LEU A 415 -18.12 -31.69 18.30
C LEU A 415 -18.79 -32.89 17.63
N THR A 416 -18.55 -34.05 18.24
CA THR A 416 -19.39 -35.24 18.11
C THR A 416 -19.70 -35.69 19.53
N ARG A 417 -20.84 -35.25 20.05
CA ARG A 417 -21.84 -36.06 20.75
C ARG A 417 -23.09 -35.24 20.98
#